data_AF-A0A497QMF0-F1
#
_entry.id   AF-A0A497QMF0-F1
#
_cell.length_a   1.000
_cell.length_b   1.000
_cell.length_c   1.000
_cell.angle_alpha   90.00
_cell.angle_beta   90.00
_cell.angle_gamma   90.00
#
_symmetry.space_group_name_H-M   'P 1'
#
loop_
_entity.id
_entity.type
_entity.pdbx_description
1 polymer ?
#
loop_
_entity_poly.entity_id
_entity_poly.type
_entity_poly.pdbx_seq_one_letter_code
_entity_poly.pdbx_strand_id
1 'polypeptide(L)'
;MVREFLEVKSSDAFLKVAETATFVIRVDPYLFVQYFGFMIYIDLTRLKSEEVGALLRKLKDKFILIENIMRADSLSDFFAKKKMPQAKT
;
A
#
# COMPACT_ATOMS: atom_id res chain seq x y z
N MET A 1 -6.30 14.26 5.63
CA MET A 1 -4.91 14.37 5.15
C MET A 1 -4.10 13.41 5.99
N VAL A 2 -3.58 12.33 5.39
CA VAL A 2 -2.60 11.46 6.07
C VAL A 2 -1.34 12.29 6.25
N ARG A 3 -0.89 12.47 7.50
CA ARG A 3 0.22 13.39 7.79
C ARG A 3 1.54 12.69 8.03
N GLU A 4 1.52 11.42 8.42
CA GLU A 4 2.71 10.68 8.79
C GLU A 4 2.63 9.21 8.36
N PHE A 5 3.76 8.68 7.90
CA PHE A 5 3.95 7.29 7.52
C PHE A 5 4.75 6.59 8.61
N LEU A 6 4.19 5.53 9.17
CA LEU A 6 4.77 4.80 10.29
C LEU A 6 5.17 3.40 9.83
N GLU A 7 6.48 3.15 9.77
CA GLU A 7 6.99 1.82 9.47
C GLU A 7 6.91 0.92 10.70
N VAL A 8 6.36 -0.28 10.54
CA VAL A 8 6.41 -1.30 11.59
C VAL A 8 7.61 -2.24 11.41
N LYS A 9 8.12 -2.75 12.53
CA LYS A 9 9.32 -3.62 12.55
C LYS A 9 9.03 -5.10 12.28
N SER A 10 7.77 -5.53 12.30
CA SER A 10 7.42 -6.95 12.15
C SER A 10 6.06 -7.15 11.49
N SER A 11 5.92 -8.32 10.86
CA SER A 11 4.67 -8.80 10.26
C SER A 11 3.52 -8.87 11.27
N ASP A 12 3.79 -9.30 12.51
CA ASP A 12 2.79 -9.35 13.59
C ASP A 12 2.28 -7.95 13.97
N ALA A 13 3.16 -6.95 14.02
CA ALA A 13 2.75 -5.58 14.31
C ALA A 13 1.88 -5.02 13.17
N PHE A 14 2.21 -5.31 11.91
CA PHE A 14 1.38 -4.94 10.76
C PHE A 14 0.02 -5.64 10.79
N LEU A 15 -0.03 -6.94 11.13
CA LEU A 15 -1.29 -7.69 11.19
C LEU A 15 -2.29 -7.10 12.18
N LYS A 16 -1.83 -6.68 13.37
CA LYS A 16 -2.70 -6.07 14.40
C LYS A 16 -3.49 -4.88 13.87
N VAL A 17 -2.91 -4.08 12.99
CA VAL A 17 -3.57 -2.92 12.38
C VAL A 17 -4.32 -3.28 11.11
N ALA A 18 -3.81 -4.23 10.32
CA ALA A 18 -4.46 -4.68 9.10
C ALA A 18 -5.73 -5.51 9.35
N GLU A 19 -5.85 -6.18 10.48
CA GLU A 19 -7.04 -6.94 10.88
C GLU A 19 -8.27 -6.05 11.10
N THR A 20 -8.09 -4.81 11.57
CA THR A 20 -9.19 -3.86 11.75
C THR A 20 -9.41 -2.95 10.54
N ALA A 21 -8.44 -2.88 9.62
CA ALA A 21 -8.56 -2.12 8.39
C ALA A 21 -9.57 -2.74 7.42
N THR A 22 -10.33 -1.89 6.72
CA THR A 22 -11.22 -2.31 5.64
C THR A 22 -10.45 -2.91 4.47
N PHE A 23 -9.32 -2.29 4.10
CA PHE A 23 -8.48 -2.70 2.99
C PHE A 23 -7.00 -2.55 3.34
N VAL A 24 -6.17 -3.35 2.68
CA VAL A 24 -4.71 -3.26 2.69
C VAL A 24 -4.26 -2.86 1.30
N ILE A 25 -3.57 -1.73 1.18
CA ILE A 25 -3.05 -1.24 -0.09
C ILE A 25 -1.69 -1.87 -0.32
N ARG A 26 -1.50 -2.54 -1.46
CA ARG A 26 -0.22 -3.11 -1.86
C ARG A 26 0.35 -2.29 -3.01
N VAL A 27 1.49 -1.66 -2.74
CA VAL A 27 2.35 -1.00 -3.74
C VAL A 27 3.71 -1.66 -3.59
N ASP A 28 3.98 -2.69 -4.40
CA ASP A 28 5.17 -3.53 -4.21
C ASP A 28 6.48 -2.71 -4.12
N PRO A 29 7.39 -3.03 -3.17
CA PRO A 29 7.34 -4.15 -2.21
C PRO A 29 6.65 -3.83 -0.87
N TYR A 30 5.84 -2.78 -0.79
CA TYR A 30 5.25 -2.29 0.46
C TYR A 30 3.77 -2.66 0.61
N LEU A 31 3.37 -2.90 1.86
CA LEU A 31 1.96 -2.93 2.24
C LEU A 31 1.65 -1.74 3.13
N PHE A 32 0.47 -1.15 2.94
CA PHE A 32 0.00 0.00 3.69
C PHE A 32 -1.41 -0.24 4.24
N VAL A 33 -1.67 0.29 5.42
CA VAL A 33 -3.02 0.40 5.99
C VAL A 33 -3.21 1.78 6.60
N GLN A 34 -4.41 2.32 6.46
CA GLN A 34 -4.77 3.56 7.11
C GLN A 34 -5.27 3.26 8.52
N TYR A 35 -4.70 3.96 9.51
CA TYR A 35 -5.16 3.93 10.89
C TYR A 35 -5.35 5.37 11.38
N PHE A 36 -6.61 5.79 11.49
CA PHE A 36 -6.99 7.19 11.72
C PHE A 36 -6.30 8.16 10.75
N GLY A 37 -5.41 9.03 11.24
CA GLY A 37 -4.65 10.01 10.46
C GLY A 37 -3.28 9.53 9.97
N PHE A 38 -2.91 8.29 10.27
CA PHE A 38 -1.60 7.71 9.97
C PHE A 38 -1.69 6.68 8.85
N MET A 39 -0.64 6.58 8.03
CA MET A 39 -0.43 5.45 7.14
C MET A 39 0.60 4.52 7.75
N ILE A 40 0.17 3.35 8.21
CA ILE A 40 1.09 2.35 8.74
C ILE A 40 1.54 1.47 7.60
N TYR A 41 2.83 1.17 7.49
CA TYR A 41 3.37 0.37 6.42
C TYR A 41 4.42 -0.64 6.87
N ILE A 42 4.65 -1.64 6.01
CA ILE A 42 5.72 -2.63 6.16
C ILE A 42 6.41 -2.84 4.80
N ASP A 43 7.73 -2.95 4.85
CA ASP A 43 8.58 -3.30 3.71
C ASP A 43 8.76 -4.83 3.64
N LEU A 44 8.19 -5.46 2.60
CA LEU A 44 8.26 -6.91 2.46
C LEU A 44 9.67 -7.41 2.16
N THR A 45 10.59 -6.58 1.66
CA THR A 45 11.97 -7.01 1.39
C THR A 45 12.78 -7.20 2.67
N ARG A 46 12.28 -6.71 3.82
CA ARG A 46 12.91 -6.86 5.14
C ARG A 46 12.45 -8.11 5.89
N LEU A 47 11.48 -8.84 5.33
CA LEU A 47 10.92 -10.05 5.91
C LEU A 47 11.49 -11.29 5.22
N LYS A 48 11.50 -12.42 5.93
CA LYS A 48 11.79 -13.70 5.30
C LYS A 48 10.64 -14.10 4.36
N SER A 49 10.96 -14.84 3.31
CA SER A 49 9.96 -15.31 2.33
C SER A 49 8.77 -16.06 2.95
N GLU A 50 9.04 -16.83 4.01
CA GLU A 50 8.02 -17.54 4.79
C GLU A 50 7.06 -16.59 5.53
N GLU A 51 7.58 -15.50 6.10
CA GLU A 51 6.81 -14.46 6.78
C GLU A 51 5.96 -13.67 5.78
N VAL A 52 6.53 -13.32 4.63
CA VAL A 52 5.79 -12.67 3.53
C VAL A 52 4.62 -13.55 3.09
N GLY A 53 4.88 -14.84 2.82
CA GLY A 53 3.83 -15.78 2.42
C GLY A 53 2.74 -15.96 3.48
N ALA A 54 3.09 -15.99 4.77
CA ALA A 54 2.12 -16.03 5.85
C ALA A 54 1.28 -14.75 5.93
N LEU A 55 1.92 -13.58 5.82
CA LEU A 55 1.29 -12.27 5.86
C LEU A 55 0.28 -12.09 4.71
N LEU A 56 0.71 -12.39 3.48
CA LEU A 56 -0.15 -12.31 2.29
C LEU A 56 -1.34 -13.28 2.39
N ARG A 57 -1.14 -14.50 2.90
CA ARG A 57 -2.25 -15.45 3.08
C ARG A 57 -3.29 -14.97 4.08
N LYS A 58 -2.87 -14.39 5.21
CA LYS A 58 -3.79 -13.85 6.23
C LYS A 58 -4.59 -12.65 5.73
N LEU A 59 -4.00 -11.85 4.84
CA LEU A 59 -4.60 -10.60 4.34
C LEU A 59 -5.26 -10.73 2.96
N LYS A 60 -5.32 -11.94 2.40
CA LYS A 60 -5.73 -12.21 1.01
C LYS A 60 -7.05 -11.53 0.60
N ASP A 61 -8.01 -11.47 1.50
CA ASP A 61 -9.37 -10.96 1.22
C ASP A 61 -9.49 -9.44 1.41
N LYS A 62 -8.40 -8.76 1.77
CA LYS A 62 -8.35 -7.31 2.03
C LYS A 62 -7.50 -6.52 1.04
N PHE A 63 -6.79 -7.18 0.12
CA PHE A 63 -5.83 -6.50 -0.74
C PHE A 63 -6.48 -5.65 -1.82
N ILE A 64 -5.94 -4.45 -1.98
CA ILE A 64 -6.08 -3.64 -3.18
C ILE A 64 -4.68 -3.50 -3.78
N LEU A 65 -4.48 -4.12 -4.96
CA LEU A 65 -3.22 -4.04 -5.70
C LEU A 65 -3.19 -2.73 -6.49
N ILE A 66 -2.14 -1.93 -6.31
CA ILE A 66 -1.97 -0.66 -7.01
C ILE A 66 -0.92 -0.83 -8.11
N GLU A 67 -1.34 -0.65 -9.36
CA GLU A 67 -0.45 -0.72 -10.51
C GLU A 67 0.21 0.62 -10.84
N ASN A 68 -0.49 1.72 -10.62
CA ASN A 68 0.00 3.05 -10.96
C ASN A 68 -0.59 4.11 -10.02
N ILE A 69 0.22 5.07 -9.61
CA ILE A 69 -0.19 6.21 -8.79
C ILE A 69 -0.09 7.46 -9.66
N MET A 70 -1.23 8.08 -9.93
CA MET A 70 -1.29 9.33 -10.69
C MET A 70 -1.76 10.47 -9.79
N ARG A 71 -1.00 11.56 -9.79
CA ARG A 71 -1.44 12.82 -9.19
C ARG A 71 -2.02 13.72 -10.27
N ALA A 72 -3.29 14.06 -10.10
CA ALA A 72 -3.98 14.99 -10.97
C ALA A 72 -4.76 16.00 -10.13
N ASP A 73 -4.74 17.26 -10.55
CA ASP A 73 -5.42 18.34 -9.84
C ASP A 73 -6.90 18.47 -10.23
N SER A 74 -7.30 17.81 -11.32
CA SER A 74 -8.70 17.69 -11.78
C SER A 74 -8.90 16.45 -12.67
N LEU A 75 -10.16 16.13 -12.97
CA LEU A 75 -10.48 15.08 -13.95
C LEU A 75 -9.93 15.40 -15.35
N SER A 76 -9.99 16.66 -15.78
CA SER A 76 -9.45 17.10 -17.06
C SER A 76 -7.94 16.87 -17.14
N ASP A 77 -7.22 17.24 -16.08
CA ASP A 77 -5.78 17.00 -15.94
C ASP A 77 -5.45 15.49 -15.94
N PHE A 78 -6.24 14.68 -15.22
CA PHE A 78 -6.10 13.22 -15.22
C PHE A 78 -6.20 12.64 -16.64
N PHE A 79 -7.25 13.01 -17.41
CA PHE A 79 -7.43 12.49 -18.76
C PHE A 79 -6.38 13.00 -19.74
N ALA A 80 -5.87 14.23 -19.56
CA ALA A 80 -4.76 14.74 -20.36
C ALA A 80 -3.48 13.92 -20.11
N LYS A 81 -3.12 13.71 -18.84
CA LYS A 81 -1.94 12.92 -18.43
C LYS A 81 -2.05 11.45 -18.83
N LYS A 82 -3.24 10.85 -18.73
CA LYS A 82 -3.48 9.44 -19.12
C LYS A 82 -3.35 9.20 -20.63
N LYS A 83 -3.64 10.21 -21.47
CA LYS A 83 -3.53 10.11 -22.93
C LYS A 83 -2.09 10.22 -23.44
N MET A 84 -1.17 10.79 -22.64
CA MET A 84 0.25 10.81 -22.96
C MET A 84 0.86 9.44 -22.58
N PRO A 85 1.55 8.74 -23.49
CA PRO A 85 2.29 7.55 -23.12
C PRO A 85 3.31 7.93 -22.05
N GLN A 86 3.25 7.28 -20.89
CA GLN A 86 4.26 7.49 -19.86
C GLN A 86 5.61 7.08 -20.45
N ALA A 87 6.49 8.05 -20.67
CA ALA A 87 7.87 7.79 -21.00
C ALA A 87 8.45 6.96 -19.86
N LYS A 88 8.84 5.73 -20.16
CA LYS A 88 9.53 4.86 -19.21
C LYS A 88 10.84 5.54 -18.84
N THR A 89 10.99 5.93 -17.58
CA THR A 89 12.26 6.32 -16.98
C THR A 89 13.04 5.07 -16.58
#